data_AF-A0AAW1UGN7-F1
#
_entry.id   AF-A0AAW1UGN7-F1
#
_cell.length_a   1.000
_cell.length_b   1.000
_cell.length_c   1.000
_cell.angle_alpha   90.00
_cell.angle_beta   90.00
_cell.angle_gamma   90.00
#
_symmetry.space_group_name_H-M   'P 1'
#
loop_
_entity.id
_entity.type
_entity.pdbx_description
1 polymer ?
#
loop_
_entity_poly.entity_id
_entity_poly.type
_entity_poly.pdbx_seq_one_letter_code
_entity_poly.pdbx_strand_id
1 'polypeptide(L)'
;MEKLDEDYGCREIQDDDSIISEKFWKENHRGDSRKWLMRDGQKKIPPYRIYSTMKASYRLPVEDVHENIGKRRSLLIKECYRKAYEEVMEDRAKPPPVVEYCTEYDGNYHIPNFECISENVYNQNSDLYQKYPLYGSSAMSFWQYKMENKEHGQPGGISNIADPKNVFRRNSAFSVPITESLHNNEI
;
A
#
# COMPACT_ATOMS: atom_id res chain seq x y z
N MET A 1 7.49 -31.75 38.69
CA MET A 1 8.70 -31.38 37.93
C MET A 1 9.07 -32.62 37.14
N GLU A 2 8.62 -32.65 35.89
CA GLU A 2 8.73 -33.78 34.97
C GLU A 2 10.19 -34.17 34.74
N LYS A 3 10.47 -35.47 34.82
CA LYS A 3 11.66 -36.05 34.21
C LYS A 3 11.25 -36.45 32.80
N LEU A 4 11.76 -35.74 31.80
CA LEU A 4 11.71 -36.16 30.42
C LEU A 4 12.90 -37.09 30.20
N ASP A 5 12.62 -38.38 30.15
CA ASP A 5 13.58 -39.40 29.74
C ASP A 5 13.75 -39.32 28.22
N GLU A 6 14.91 -38.86 27.76
CA GLU A 6 15.31 -38.85 26.36
C GLU A 6 15.73 -40.27 25.92
N ASP A 7 14.75 -41.09 25.54
CA ASP A 7 14.98 -42.34 24.82
C ASP A 7 15.39 -42.06 23.36
N TYR A 8 16.67 -41.77 23.14
CA TYR A 8 17.26 -41.90 21.80
C TYR A 8 17.81 -43.32 21.63
N GLY A 9 16.89 -44.26 21.45
CA GLY A 9 17.23 -45.56 20.89
C GLY A 9 17.77 -45.38 19.48
N CYS A 10 19.10 -45.52 19.32
CA CYS A 10 19.68 -45.88 18.02
C CYS A 10 19.08 -47.24 17.64
N ARG A 11 17.97 -47.23 16.89
CA ARG A 11 17.57 -48.39 16.12
C ARG A 11 18.68 -48.61 15.11
N GLU A 12 19.48 -49.64 15.33
CA GLU A 12 20.19 -50.29 14.24
C GLU A 12 19.13 -50.58 13.18
N ILE A 13 19.19 -49.84 12.06
CA ILE A 13 18.44 -50.22 10.88
C ILE A 13 19.15 -51.47 10.39
N GLN A 14 18.67 -52.63 10.86
CA GLN A 14 18.83 -53.85 10.11
C GLN A 14 18.18 -53.56 8.77
N ASP A 15 19.02 -53.35 7.76
CA ASP A 15 18.58 -53.29 6.37
C ASP A 15 18.08 -54.69 6.02
N ASP A 16 16.84 -54.97 6.42
CA ASP A 16 16.06 -56.11 5.99
C ASP A 16 15.84 -55.95 4.49
N ASP A 17 16.73 -56.55 3.70
CA ASP A 17 16.67 -56.62 2.24
C ASP A 17 15.30 -57.17 1.73
N SER A 18 14.51 -57.80 2.61
CA SER A 18 13.13 -58.23 2.36
C SER A 18 12.14 -57.07 2.22
N ILE A 19 12.28 -55.97 2.96
CA ILE A 19 11.33 -54.85 2.96
C ILE A 19 11.48 -54.01 1.69
N ILE A 20 12.70 -53.87 1.18
CA ILE A 20 12.95 -53.20 -0.10
C ILE A 20 12.36 -54.03 -1.24
N SER A 21 12.32 -55.37 -1.10
CA SER A 21 11.75 -56.27 -2.11
C SER A 21 10.24 -56.07 -2.35
N GLU A 22 9.50 -55.59 -1.35
CA GLU A 22 8.05 -55.40 -1.42
C GLU A 22 7.62 -54.14 -2.18
N LYS A 23 8.53 -53.17 -2.37
CA LYS A 23 8.28 -51.97 -3.18
C LYS A 23 8.50 -52.19 -4.69
N PHE A 24 8.78 -53.42 -5.12
CA PHE A 24 8.91 -53.72 -6.54
C PHE A 24 7.59 -54.21 -7.13
N TRP A 25 7.36 -53.75 -8.36
CA TRP A 25 6.20 -54.02 -9.18
C TRP A 25 5.79 -55.51 -9.17
N LYS A 26 4.52 -55.77 -8.87
CA LYS A 26 3.88 -57.09 -8.95
C LYS A 26 3.05 -57.14 -10.24
N GLU A 27 3.21 -58.22 -11.00
CA GLU A 27 2.51 -58.42 -12.27
C GLU A 27 1.05 -58.74 -11.99
N ASN A 28 0.15 -57.81 -12.33
CA ASN A 28 -1.28 -57.98 -12.09
C ASN A 28 -1.99 -58.69 -13.27
N HIS A 29 -1.41 -58.68 -14.48
CA HIS A 29 -2.00 -59.28 -15.69
C HIS A 29 -0.97 -60.01 -16.56
N ARG A 30 -1.43 -61.06 -17.27
CA ARG A 30 -0.59 -61.91 -18.12
C ARG A 30 -0.17 -61.13 -19.38
N GLY A 31 1.08 -60.68 -19.44
CA GLY A 31 1.63 -59.91 -20.56
C GLY A 31 1.90 -58.44 -20.26
N ASP A 32 1.84 -58.03 -19.00
CA ASP A 32 2.14 -56.66 -18.60
C ASP A 32 3.65 -56.34 -18.78
N SER A 33 3.97 -55.09 -19.15
CA SER A 33 5.34 -54.73 -19.59
C SER A 33 6.34 -54.87 -18.45
N ARG A 34 7.22 -55.87 -18.59
CA ARG A 34 8.10 -56.46 -17.57
C ARG A 34 9.06 -55.49 -16.85
N LYS A 35 9.38 -55.94 -15.62
CA LYS A 35 10.48 -55.67 -14.66
C LYS A 35 11.88 -55.26 -15.16
N TRP A 36 12.17 -55.25 -16.46
CA TRP A 36 13.50 -54.90 -17.01
C TRP A 36 13.72 -53.39 -17.17
N LEU A 37 12.67 -52.57 -17.00
CA LEU A 37 12.76 -51.12 -17.14
C LEU A 37 13.18 -50.38 -15.85
N MET A 38 13.10 -51.05 -14.69
CA MET A 38 13.56 -50.46 -13.43
C MET A 38 15.04 -50.73 -13.29
N ARG A 39 15.84 -49.65 -13.35
CA ARG A 39 17.26 -49.67 -12.99
C ARG A 39 17.42 -50.38 -11.65
N ASP A 40 18.13 -51.51 -11.65
CA ASP A 40 18.58 -52.15 -10.41
C ASP A 40 19.39 -51.13 -9.60
N GLY A 41 18.79 -50.49 -8.60
CA GLY A 41 19.44 -49.52 -7.70
C GLY A 41 20.40 -50.18 -6.70
N GLN A 42 20.97 -51.34 -7.05
CA GLN A 42 21.85 -52.08 -6.18
C GLN A 42 23.20 -51.38 -6.10
N LYS A 43 23.55 -50.89 -4.91
CA LYS A 43 24.86 -50.25 -4.63
C LYS A 43 26.04 -51.23 -4.78
N LYS A 44 25.80 -52.53 -4.62
CA LYS A 44 26.80 -53.59 -4.71
C LYS A 44 26.54 -54.50 -5.91
N ILE A 45 27.59 -54.80 -6.67
CA ILE A 45 27.52 -55.75 -7.78
C ILE A 45 27.66 -57.17 -7.21
N PRO A 46 26.72 -58.10 -7.46
CA PRO A 46 26.85 -59.48 -7.00
C PRO A 46 28.04 -60.16 -7.69
N PRO A 47 28.92 -60.85 -6.95
CA PRO A 47 30.19 -61.37 -7.49
C PRO A 47 30.04 -62.52 -8.50
N TYR A 48 28.86 -63.14 -8.60
CA TYR A 48 28.64 -64.37 -9.37
C TYR A 48 27.67 -64.22 -10.56
N ARG A 49 27.43 -63.00 -11.06
CA ARG A 49 26.56 -62.78 -12.24
C ARG A 49 27.28 -62.04 -13.37
N ILE A 50 26.98 -62.42 -14.61
CA ILE A 50 27.39 -61.70 -15.82
C ILE A 50 26.55 -60.42 -15.91
N TYR A 51 27.22 -59.26 -15.94
CA TYR A 51 26.59 -57.94 -16.08
C TYR A 51 27.17 -57.19 -17.28
N SER A 52 26.38 -56.29 -17.86
CA SER A 52 26.85 -55.42 -18.94
C SER A 52 27.96 -54.48 -18.46
N THR A 53 28.91 -54.16 -19.35
CA THR A 53 29.99 -53.19 -19.12
C THR A 53 29.45 -51.85 -18.64
N MET A 54 28.28 -51.43 -19.12
CA MET A 54 27.59 -50.22 -18.67
C MET A 54 27.23 -50.27 -17.18
N LYS A 55 26.75 -51.42 -16.66
CA LYS A 55 26.42 -51.60 -15.24
C LYS A 55 27.67 -51.66 -14.36
N ALA A 56 28.80 -52.10 -14.92
CA ALA A 56 30.09 -52.13 -14.24
C ALA A 56 30.65 -50.71 -13.99
N SER A 57 30.54 -49.86 -15.02
CA SER A 57 31.18 -48.54 -15.07
C SER A 57 30.32 -47.42 -14.49
N TYR A 58 28.99 -47.45 -14.68
CA TYR A 58 28.08 -46.42 -14.17
C TYR A 58 27.46 -46.84 -12.84
N ARG A 59 28.27 -46.80 -11.78
CA ARG A 59 27.82 -47.09 -10.40
C ARG A 59 27.13 -45.88 -9.79
N LEU A 60 26.23 -46.13 -8.84
CA LEU A 60 25.69 -45.06 -8.01
C LEU A 60 26.85 -44.42 -7.22
N PRO A 61 26.85 -43.09 -7.06
CA PRO A 61 27.83 -42.43 -6.22
C PRO A 61 27.73 -43.00 -4.80
N VAL A 62 28.88 -43.37 -4.23
CA VAL A 62 28.98 -43.76 -2.83
C VAL A 62 29.07 -42.47 -2.03
N GLU A 63 28.24 -42.33 -0.99
CA GLU A 63 28.33 -41.20 -0.07
C GLU A 63 29.72 -41.21 0.56
N ASP A 64 30.41 -40.08 0.45
CA ASP A 64 31.78 -39.95 0.95
C ASP A 64 31.72 -39.92 2.49
N VAL A 65 32.13 -41.02 3.13
CA VAL A 65 32.00 -41.22 4.59
C VAL A 65 33.02 -40.36 5.36
N HIS A 66 33.87 -39.61 4.66
CA HIS A 66 34.93 -38.81 5.25
C HIS A 66 34.50 -37.37 5.54
N GLU A 67 33.45 -37.20 6.34
CA GLU A 67 33.33 -36.00 7.14
C GLU A 67 34.34 -36.09 8.30
N ASN A 68 35.58 -35.66 8.05
CA ASN A 68 36.62 -35.53 9.07
C ASN A 68 36.31 -34.35 10.03
N ILE A 69 35.11 -34.35 10.62
CA ILE A 69 34.60 -33.30 11.49
C ILE A 69 34.34 -33.94 12.86
N GLY A 70 35.08 -33.49 13.87
CA GLY A 70 34.84 -33.94 15.24
C GLY A 70 33.45 -33.56 15.74
N LYS A 71 32.87 -34.35 16.66
CA LYS A 71 31.51 -34.17 17.22
C LYS A 71 31.22 -32.74 17.70
N ARG A 72 32.19 -32.09 18.35
CA ARG A 72 32.06 -30.71 18.81
C ARG A 72 31.89 -29.74 17.63
N ARG A 73 32.66 -29.94 16.56
CA ARG A 73 32.64 -29.08 15.38
C ARG A 73 31.36 -29.30 14.58
N SER A 74 30.86 -30.53 14.47
CA SER A 74 29.59 -30.78 13.78
C SER A 74 28.40 -30.16 14.52
N LEU A 75 28.37 -30.22 15.86
CA LEU A 75 27.35 -29.54 16.66
C LEU A 75 27.38 -28.02 16.47
N LEU A 76 28.57 -27.40 16.50
CA LEU A 76 28.72 -25.97 16.26
C LEU A 76 28.28 -25.56 14.86
N ILE A 77 28.64 -26.33 13.84
CA ILE A 77 28.22 -26.08 12.45
C ILE A 77 26.69 -26.16 12.34
N LYS A 78 26.07 -27.19 12.94
CA LYS A 78 24.61 -27.34 12.96
C LYS A 78 23.91 -26.16 13.64
N GLU A 79 24.43 -25.70 14.77
CA GLU A 79 23.93 -24.50 15.47
C GLU A 79 24.08 -23.23 14.64
N CYS A 80 25.21 -23.04 13.96
CA CYS A 80 25.40 -21.90 13.05
C CYS A 80 24.38 -21.91 11.91
N TYR A 81 24.14 -23.09 11.30
CA TYR A 81 23.13 -23.22 10.25
C TYR A 81 21.71 -22.95 10.77
N ARG A 82 21.38 -23.42 11.97
CA ARG A 82 20.09 -23.15 12.61
C ARG A 82 19.87 -21.65 12.80
N LYS A 83 20.85 -20.94 13.37
CA LYS A 83 20.76 -19.49 13.59
C LYS A 83 20.67 -18.70 12.29
N ALA A 84 21.49 -19.04 11.30
CA ALA A 84 21.44 -18.39 9.98
C ALA A 84 20.09 -18.63 9.28
N TYR A 85 19.50 -19.82 9.43
CA TYR A 85 18.17 -20.10 8.91
C TYR A 85 17.09 -19.28 9.62
N GLU A 86 17.13 -19.19 10.96
CA GLU A 86 16.21 -18.38 11.76
C GLU A 86 16.24 -16.91 11.31
N GLU A 87 17.43 -16.32 11.14
CA GLU A 87 17.62 -14.94 10.66
C GLU A 87 17.00 -14.72 9.27
N VAL A 88 17.25 -15.63 8.32
CA VAL A 88 16.68 -15.54 6.97
C VAL A 88 15.16 -15.69 6.98
N MET A 89 14.61 -16.52 7.88
CA MET A 89 13.17 -16.67 8.02
C MET A 89 12.53 -15.43 8.62
N GLU A 90 13.16 -14.80 9.63
CA GLU A 90 12.69 -13.53 10.19
C GLU A 90 12.67 -12.41 9.14
N ASP A 91 13.71 -12.31 8.32
CA ASP A 91 13.77 -11.34 7.23
C ASP A 91 12.71 -11.59 6.15
N ARG A 92 12.42 -12.86 5.84
CA ARG A 92 11.36 -13.23 4.89
C ARG A 92 9.96 -13.07 5.46
N ALA A 93 9.80 -13.17 6.78
CA ALA A 93 8.54 -12.99 7.47
C ALA A 93 8.16 -11.52 7.62
N LYS A 94 9.08 -10.57 7.34
CA LYS A 94 8.75 -9.15 7.28
C LYS A 94 7.65 -8.95 6.23
N PRO A 95 6.50 -8.36 6.62
CA PRO A 95 5.46 -8.09 5.66
C PRO A 95 6.03 -7.18 4.56
N PRO A 96 5.64 -7.39 3.29
CA PRO A 96 5.98 -6.43 2.25
C PRO A 96 5.51 -5.04 2.72
N PRO A 97 6.27 -3.97 2.39
CA PRO A 97 5.84 -2.63 2.74
C PRO A 97 4.41 -2.44 2.21
N VAL A 98 3.54 -1.90 3.06
CA VAL A 98 2.17 -1.57 2.66
C VAL A 98 2.28 -0.45 1.64
N VAL A 99 2.29 -0.81 0.36
CA VAL A 99 2.22 0.15 -0.73
C VAL A 99 0.76 0.56 -0.82
N GLU A 100 0.44 1.74 -0.30
CA GLU A 100 -0.83 2.37 -0.59
C GLU A 100 -0.87 2.60 -2.11
N TYR A 101 -1.79 1.91 -2.78
CA TYR A 101 -1.95 2.02 -4.22
C TYR A 101 -2.62 3.37 -4.53
N CYS A 102 -1.79 4.38 -4.75
CA CYS A 102 -2.24 5.67 -5.28
C CYS A 102 -2.18 5.61 -6.81
N THR A 103 -3.18 6.15 -7.50
CA THR A 103 -2.98 6.45 -8.92
C THR A 103 -2.01 7.62 -9.06
N GLU A 104 -1.31 7.73 -10.19
CA GLU A 104 -0.49 8.91 -10.53
C GLU A 104 -1.29 10.22 -10.41
N TYR A 105 -2.61 10.14 -10.65
CA TYR A 105 -3.50 11.27 -10.49
C TYR A 105 -3.74 11.59 -9.01
N ASP A 106 -4.04 10.58 -8.19
CA ASP A 106 -4.31 10.75 -6.76
C ASP A 106 -3.06 11.26 -6.02
N GLY A 107 -1.88 10.72 -6.32
CA GLY A 107 -0.63 11.18 -5.68
C GLY A 107 -0.22 12.63 -6.02
N ASN A 108 -0.60 13.12 -7.20
CA ASN A 108 -0.18 14.45 -7.67
C ASN A 108 -1.25 15.53 -7.50
N TYR A 109 -2.54 15.18 -7.53
CA TYR A 109 -3.64 16.14 -7.54
C TYR A 109 -4.59 16.02 -6.35
N HIS A 110 -4.46 14.96 -5.52
CA HIS A 110 -5.22 14.90 -4.27
C HIS A 110 -4.53 15.74 -3.19
N ILE A 111 -5.24 16.76 -2.70
CA ILE A 111 -4.86 17.46 -1.48
C ILE A 111 -5.67 16.80 -0.36
N PRO A 112 -5.04 16.05 0.57
CA PRO A 112 -5.75 15.42 1.67
C PRO A 112 -6.43 16.48 2.53
N ASN A 113 -7.70 16.24 2.88
CA ASN A 113 -8.56 17.17 3.62
C ASN A 113 -8.86 18.50 2.90
N PHE A 114 -8.71 18.57 1.58
CA PHE A 114 -9.27 19.68 0.82
C PHE A 114 -10.79 19.56 0.78
N GLU A 115 -11.43 20.28 1.69
CA GLU A 115 -12.85 20.56 1.58
C GLU A 115 -13.01 21.76 0.64
N CYS A 116 -13.64 21.52 -0.51
CA CYS A 116 -14.10 22.61 -1.35
C CYS A 116 -15.01 23.47 -0.46
N ILE A 117 -14.63 24.73 -0.25
CA ILE A 117 -15.41 25.70 0.49
C ILE A 117 -16.76 25.81 -0.23
N SER A 118 -17.73 25.03 0.22
CA SER A 118 -19.06 24.99 -0.38
C SER A 118 -19.69 26.37 -0.26
N GLU A 119 -20.65 26.67 -1.14
CA GLU A 119 -21.41 27.94 -1.19
C GLU A 119 -22.06 28.31 0.17
N ASN A 120 -22.05 27.41 1.16
CA ASN A 120 -22.49 27.60 2.54
C ASN A 120 -21.40 28.15 3.49
N VAL A 121 -20.43 28.94 3.01
CA VAL A 121 -19.47 29.69 3.85
C VAL A 121 -20.18 30.48 4.97
N TYR A 122 -21.40 30.94 4.68
CA TYR A 122 -22.28 31.64 5.60
C TYR A 122 -22.65 30.82 6.85
N ASN A 123 -22.73 29.49 6.75
CA ASN A 123 -23.12 28.61 7.86
C ASN A 123 -21.92 28.14 8.71
N GLN A 124 -20.71 28.13 8.14
CA GLN A 124 -19.52 27.65 8.84
C GLN A 124 -18.90 28.70 9.78
N ASN A 125 -19.07 29.99 9.46
CA ASN A 125 -18.49 31.10 10.24
C ASN A 125 -19.47 32.28 10.35
N SER A 126 -20.62 32.06 11.00
CA SER A 126 -21.66 33.09 11.21
C SER A 126 -21.12 34.34 11.92
N ASP A 127 -20.23 34.13 12.88
CA ASP A 127 -19.73 35.19 13.75
C ASP A 127 -18.77 36.12 12.98
N LEU A 128 -17.95 35.55 12.10
CA LEU A 128 -17.06 36.32 11.23
C LEU A 128 -17.86 37.09 10.17
N TYR A 129 -18.91 36.47 9.63
CA TYR A 129 -19.79 37.09 8.63
C TYR A 129 -20.61 38.25 9.21
N GLN A 130 -21.11 38.11 10.44
CA GLN A 130 -21.78 39.20 11.15
C GLN A 130 -20.82 40.34 11.50
N LYS A 131 -19.56 40.01 11.83
CA LYS A 131 -18.54 40.99 12.20
C LYS A 131 -18.00 41.77 10.99
N TYR A 132 -17.87 41.11 9.83
CA TYR A 132 -17.36 41.70 8.59
C TYR A 132 -18.20 41.22 7.41
N PRO A 133 -19.29 41.92 7.05
CA PRO A 133 -20.14 41.55 5.92
C PRO A 133 -19.42 41.85 4.58
N LEU A 134 -18.46 41.01 4.21
CA LEU A 134 -17.66 41.11 2.98
C LEU A 134 -18.51 41.09 1.69
N TYR A 135 -19.79 40.68 1.78
CA TYR A 135 -20.72 40.61 0.64
C TYR A 135 -21.92 41.56 0.75
N GLY A 136 -21.99 42.39 1.80
CA GLY A 136 -23.09 43.34 2.01
C GLY A 136 -22.69 44.82 1.94
N SER A 137 -21.39 45.12 2.00
CA SER A 137 -20.89 46.49 1.88
C SER A 137 -20.59 46.85 0.43
N SER A 138 -20.99 48.05 0.02
CA SER A 138 -20.52 48.68 -1.22
C SER A 138 -18.99 48.61 -1.31
N ALA A 139 -18.49 48.37 -2.52
CA ALA A 139 -17.05 48.20 -2.77
C ALA A 139 -16.24 49.39 -2.23
N MET A 140 -15.22 49.10 -1.42
CA MET A 140 -14.34 50.13 -0.86
C MET A 140 -13.48 50.73 -1.97
N SER A 141 -13.90 51.89 -2.47
CA SER A 141 -13.22 52.66 -3.51
C SER A 141 -12.74 54.02 -2.96
N PHE A 142 -11.82 54.68 -3.67
CA PHE A 142 -11.32 56.00 -3.28
C PHE A 142 -12.46 57.01 -3.04
N TRP A 143 -13.48 57.01 -3.91
CA TRP A 143 -14.62 57.93 -3.81
C TRP A 143 -15.56 57.58 -2.66
N GLN A 144 -15.77 56.30 -2.40
CA GLN A 144 -16.54 55.80 -1.25
C GLN A 144 -15.90 56.26 0.07
N TYR A 145 -14.58 56.08 0.21
CA TYR A 145 -13.81 56.49 1.38
C TYR A 145 -13.91 58.00 1.65
N LYS A 146 -13.89 58.82 0.59
CA LYS A 146 -14.06 60.28 0.70
C LYS A 146 -15.47 60.70 1.12
N MET A 147 -16.49 59.90 0.79
CA MET A 147 -17.88 60.16 1.19
C MET A 147 -18.17 59.76 2.63
N GLU A 148 -17.54 58.69 3.10
CA GLU A 148 -17.65 58.22 4.49
C GLU A 148 -16.89 59.16 5.44
N ASN A 149 -15.66 59.55 5.08
CA ASN A 149 -14.84 60.47 5.86
C ASN A 149 -15.15 61.93 5.51
N LYS A 150 -16.29 62.43 6.02
CA LYS A 150 -16.81 63.80 5.79
C LYS A 150 -15.96 64.94 6.35
N GLU A 151 -14.74 64.68 6.82
CA GLU A 151 -13.86 65.67 7.46
C GLU A 151 -13.53 66.88 6.56
N HIS A 152 -13.72 66.75 5.23
CA HIS A 152 -13.43 67.82 4.26
C HIS A 152 -14.63 68.22 3.38
N GLY A 153 -15.86 67.90 3.80
CA GLY A 153 -17.07 68.21 3.02
C GLY A 153 -17.28 67.28 1.84
N GLN A 154 -18.39 67.48 1.11
CA GLN A 154 -18.73 66.66 -0.05
C GLN A 154 -17.69 66.87 -1.16
N PRO A 155 -17.18 65.80 -1.80
CA PRO A 155 -16.25 65.95 -2.91
C PRO A 155 -16.90 66.77 -4.03
N GLY A 156 -16.18 67.76 -4.56
CA GLY A 156 -16.68 68.62 -5.64
C GLY A 156 -17.04 67.80 -6.89
N GLY A 157 -18.13 68.19 -7.56
CA GLY A 157 -18.60 67.55 -8.80
C GLY A 157 -19.58 66.40 -8.62
N ILE A 158 -20.06 66.15 -7.40
CA ILE A 158 -21.02 65.08 -7.12
C ILE A 158 -22.37 65.68 -6.71
N SER A 159 -23.45 65.16 -7.30
CA SER A 159 -24.83 65.55 -6.97
C SER A 159 -25.22 65.13 -5.55
N ASN A 160 -26.21 65.79 -4.96
CA ASN A 160 -26.75 65.38 -3.65
C ASN A 160 -27.23 63.92 -3.67
N ILE A 161 -26.80 63.17 -2.66
CA ILE A 161 -27.08 61.74 -2.49
C ILE A 161 -28.56 61.58 -2.14
N ALA A 162 -29.31 60.90 -3.01
CA ALA A 162 -30.73 60.60 -2.78
C ALA A 162 -30.92 59.31 -1.94
N ASP A 163 -30.01 58.35 -2.06
CA ASP A 163 -30.06 57.07 -1.34
C ASP A 163 -28.70 56.79 -0.67
N PRO A 164 -28.62 56.70 0.66
CA PRO A 164 -27.35 56.48 1.37
C PRO A 164 -26.74 55.11 1.07
N LYS A 165 -27.52 54.13 0.58
CA LYS A 165 -27.00 52.82 0.19
C LYS A 165 -26.36 52.82 -1.20
N ASN A 166 -26.66 53.82 -2.04
CA ASN A 166 -26.19 53.87 -3.42
C ASN A 166 -25.72 55.28 -3.77
N VAL A 167 -24.54 55.62 -3.26
CA VAL A 167 -23.97 56.98 -3.27
C VAL A 167 -23.73 57.53 -4.68
N PHE A 168 -23.46 56.67 -5.66
CA PHE A 168 -23.21 57.07 -7.06
C PHE A 168 -24.44 57.01 -7.96
N ARG A 169 -25.64 56.83 -7.40
CA ARG A 169 -26.87 56.88 -8.19
C ARG A 169 -27.05 58.28 -8.77
N ARG A 170 -27.19 58.38 -10.11
CA ARG A 170 -27.44 59.65 -10.80
C ARG A 170 -28.73 60.28 -10.26
N ASN A 171 -28.60 61.50 -9.73
CA ASN A 171 -29.74 62.32 -9.36
C ASN A 171 -30.02 63.31 -10.50
N SER A 172 -31.18 63.14 -11.17
CA SER A 172 -31.60 64.00 -12.28
C SER A 172 -32.67 65.02 -11.89
N ALA A 173 -32.97 65.20 -10.60
CA ALA A 173 -34.07 66.07 -10.15
C ALA A 173 -33.98 67.51 -10.72
N PHE A 174 -32.77 68.03 -10.94
CA PHE A 174 -32.56 69.35 -11.54
C PHE A 174 -32.64 69.37 -13.07
N SER A 175 -32.27 68.27 -13.74
CA SER A 175 -32.18 68.20 -15.21
C SER A 175 -33.40 67.58 -15.89
N VAL A 176 -34.36 67.06 -15.12
CA VAL A 176 -35.63 66.57 -15.63
C VAL A 176 -36.47 67.76 -16.14
N PRO A 177 -36.99 67.71 -17.38
CA PRO A 177 -37.82 68.78 -17.93
C PRO A 177 -39.13 68.92 -17.13
N ILE A 178 -39.66 70.14 -17.06
CA ILE A 178 -40.87 70.48 -16.27
C ILE A 178 -42.09 69.63 -16.66
N THR A 179 -42.15 69.15 -17.89
CA THR A 179 -43.22 68.27 -18.39
C THR A 179 -43.25 66.91 -17.71
N GLU A 180 -42.11 66.41 -17.24
CA GLU A 180 -41.98 65.09 -16.61
C GLU A 180 -42.02 65.17 -15.08
N SER A 181 -41.66 66.32 -14.47
CA SER A 181 -41.60 66.47 -13.02
C SER A 181 -42.98 66.46 -12.33
N LEU A 182 -44.04 66.79 -13.06
CA LEU A 182 -45.42 66.83 -12.53
C LEU A 182 -46.06 65.43 -12.39
N HIS A 183 -45.49 64.38 -12.99
CA HIS A 183 -46.06 63.03 -12.97
C HIS A 183 -45.70 62.19 -11.73
N ASN A 184 -44.77 62.63 -10.89
CA ASN A 184 -44.26 61.84 -9.75
C ASN A 184 -44.92 62.15 -8.40
N ASN A 185 -45.94 63.02 -8.35
CA ASN A 185 -46.63 63.43 -7.11
C ASN A 185 -48.03 62.79 -6.92
N GLU A 186 -48.40 61.81 -7.74
CA GLU A 186 -49.57 60.97 -7.45
C GLU A 186 -49.10 59.72 -6.68
N ILE A 187 -49.07 59.84 -5.34
CA ILE A 187 -49.31 58.84 -4.26
C ILE A 187 -48.97 59.49 -2.92
#